data_AF-A0A946Y6F9-F1
#
_entry.id   AF-A0A946Y6F9-F1
#
_cell.length_a   1.000
_cell.length_b   1.000
_cell.length_c   1.000
_cell.angle_alpha   90.00
_cell.angle_beta   90.00
_cell.angle_gamma   90.00
#
_symmetry.space_group_name_H-M   'P 1'
#
loop_
_entity.id
_entity.type
_entity.pdbx_description
1 polymer ?
#
loop_
_entity_poly.entity_id
_entity_poly.type
_entity_poly.pdbx_seq_one_letter_code
_entity_poly.pdbx_strand_id
1 'polypeptide(L)'
;MELGKFQKHRSWMISGGIALVVGLWLLSGQFGNDSDDTVLQPAAASTAASGADKTRSSVRTRTQSAEEVRRTIIVNGKTAPARIVELSAETDGRVVRIGAERGANVDRGTVIVRLDERDRSARLAEAQATVKQREVEFQARDQLKT
;
A
#
# COMPACT_ATOMS: atom_id res chain seq x y z
N MET A 1 104.32 5.28 -49.80
CA MET A 1 104.59 6.34 -48.81
C MET A 1 103.44 6.39 -47.80
N GLU A 2 103.73 5.96 -46.56
CA GLU A 2 103.06 6.29 -45.29
C GLU A 2 101.56 6.01 -45.11
N LEU A 3 101.20 4.72 -44.98
CA LEU A 3 99.86 4.24 -44.59
C LEU A 3 99.72 4.07 -43.05
N GLY A 4 100.17 5.05 -42.24
CA GLY A 4 100.33 4.89 -40.78
C GLY A 4 99.75 5.97 -39.85
N LYS A 5 99.13 7.05 -40.35
CA LYS A 5 98.73 8.21 -39.51
C LYS A 5 97.21 8.43 -39.34
N PHE A 6 96.36 7.62 -39.97
CA PHE A 6 94.90 7.84 -40.01
C PHE A 6 94.09 7.33 -38.81
N GLN A 7 94.65 6.48 -37.92
CA GLN A 7 93.89 5.97 -36.77
C GLN A 7 93.94 6.87 -35.52
N LYS A 8 94.97 7.73 -35.35
CA LYS A 8 95.12 8.56 -34.14
C LYS A 8 94.20 9.80 -34.10
N HIS A 9 93.72 10.28 -35.25
CA HIS A 9 92.91 11.51 -35.33
C HIS A 9 91.43 11.27 -35.69
N ARG A 10 91.00 10.01 -35.69
CA ARG A 10 89.65 9.60 -36.09
C ARG A 10 88.55 10.22 -35.18
N SER A 11 88.80 10.33 -33.88
CA SER A 11 87.88 11.04 -32.96
C SER A 11 87.83 12.55 -33.20
N TRP A 12 88.93 13.18 -33.58
CA TRP A 12 88.95 14.63 -33.82
C TRP A 12 88.17 15.00 -35.09
N MET A 13 88.23 14.16 -36.13
CA MET A 13 87.40 14.32 -37.33
C MET A 13 85.90 14.12 -37.05
N ILE A 14 85.54 13.15 -36.21
CA ILE A 14 84.12 12.90 -35.84
C ILE A 14 83.58 14.07 -35.02
N SER A 15 84.33 14.57 -34.03
CA SER A 15 83.94 15.77 -33.27
C SER A 15 83.85 17.01 -34.15
N GLY A 16 84.78 17.19 -35.09
CA GLY A 16 84.73 18.28 -36.08
C GLY A 16 83.46 18.22 -36.93
N GLY A 17 83.08 17.02 -37.40
CA GLY A 17 81.85 16.80 -38.16
C GLY A 17 80.58 17.09 -37.37
N ILE A 18 80.48 16.61 -36.12
CA ILE A 18 79.31 16.86 -35.26
C ILE A 18 79.18 18.36 -34.94
N ALA A 19 80.29 19.04 -34.62
CA ALA A 19 80.29 20.49 -34.37
C ALA A 19 79.82 21.27 -35.60
N LEU A 20 80.21 20.84 -36.80
CA LEU A 20 79.76 21.45 -38.06
C LEU A 20 78.26 21.26 -38.26
N VAL A 21 77.72 20.07 -38.03
CA VAL A 21 76.28 19.76 -38.18
C VAL A 21 75.43 20.57 -37.19
N VAL A 22 75.81 20.61 -35.91
CA VAL A 22 75.10 21.40 -34.89
C VAL A 22 75.19 22.89 -35.18
N GLY A 23 76.37 23.37 -35.61
CA GLY A 23 76.56 24.76 -36.04
C GLY A 23 75.67 25.13 -37.22
N LEU A 24 75.57 24.26 -38.23
CA LEU A 24 74.69 24.47 -39.38
C LEU A 24 73.21 24.48 -38.99
N TRP A 25 72.79 23.62 -38.05
CA TRP A 25 71.42 23.55 -37.57
C TRP A 25 71.03 24.82 -36.79
N LEU A 26 71.91 25.31 -35.92
CA LEU A 26 71.70 26.57 -35.20
C LEU A 26 71.68 27.77 -36.14
N LEU A 27 72.59 27.82 -37.13
CA LEU A 27 72.56 28.87 -38.16
C LEU A 27 71.28 28.81 -38.99
N SER A 28 70.75 27.62 -39.31
CA SER A 28 69.51 27.45 -40.07
C SER A 28 68.30 28.07 -39.39
N GLY A 29 68.26 28.10 -38.05
CA GLY A 29 67.21 28.77 -37.28
C GLY A 29 67.28 30.29 -37.37
N GLN A 30 68.44 30.86 -37.69
CA GLN A 30 68.67 32.31 -37.76
C GLN A 30 68.32 32.92 -39.12
N PHE A 31 68.20 32.11 -40.17
CA PHE A 31 67.80 32.55 -41.51
C PHE A 31 66.30 32.35 -41.80
N GLY A 32 65.51 32.02 -40.77
CA GLY A 32 64.05 32.11 -40.80
C GLY A 32 63.61 33.57 -40.65
N ASN A 33 63.35 34.19 -41.78
CA ASN A 33 63.03 35.61 -41.96
C ASN A 33 61.72 36.05 -41.27
N ASP A 34 61.85 37.18 -40.56
CA ASP A 34 60.92 38.29 -40.31
C ASP A 34 59.62 38.17 -39.47
N SER A 35 59.68 38.94 -38.36
CA SER A 35 58.66 39.87 -37.79
C SER A 35 57.48 39.26 -37.02
N ASP A 36 57.14 39.63 -35.78
CA ASP A 36 57.61 40.66 -34.82
C ASP A 36 57.31 40.19 -33.37
N ASP A 37 58.30 40.36 -32.49
CA ASP A 37 58.29 40.56 -31.02
C ASP A 37 57.43 39.71 -30.06
N THR A 38 57.96 38.52 -29.80
CA THR A 38 58.44 38.02 -28.50
C THR A 38 58.45 39.02 -27.31
N VAL A 39 57.53 38.83 -26.36
CA VAL A 39 57.74 39.16 -24.93
C VAL A 39 57.65 37.85 -24.14
N LEU A 40 58.80 37.26 -23.78
CA LEU A 40 58.85 36.03 -22.99
C LEU A 40 58.80 36.37 -21.49
N GLN A 41 57.58 36.55 -20.98
CA GLN A 41 57.25 36.42 -19.56
C GLN A 41 57.08 34.90 -19.25
N PRO A 42 57.61 34.36 -18.14
CA PRO A 42 57.44 32.95 -17.81
C PRO A 42 55.99 32.68 -17.42
N ALA A 43 55.20 32.20 -18.39
CA ALA A 43 53.81 31.83 -18.21
C ALA A 43 53.72 30.49 -17.48
N ALA A 44 53.69 30.56 -16.15
CA ALA A 44 52.85 29.64 -15.37
C ALA A 44 51.41 29.84 -15.86
N ALA A 45 50.97 28.96 -16.76
CA ALA A 45 49.67 29.00 -17.36
C ALA A 45 48.60 28.88 -16.27
N SER A 46 48.00 30.02 -15.95
CA SER A 46 46.65 30.09 -15.44
C SER A 46 45.70 29.64 -16.55
N THR A 47 45.55 28.31 -16.71
CA THR A 47 44.37 27.74 -17.36
C THR A 47 43.24 27.72 -16.32
N ALA A 48 42.75 28.92 -15.99
CA ALA A 48 41.38 29.05 -15.54
C ALA A 48 40.49 28.91 -16.79
N ALA A 49 39.51 28.02 -16.72
CA ALA A 49 38.39 27.88 -17.65
C ALA A 49 38.65 27.14 -18.99
N SER A 50 39.24 25.95 -18.96
CA SER A 50 38.55 24.84 -19.62
C SER A 50 37.51 24.35 -18.63
N GLY A 51 36.23 24.39 -19.01
CA GLY A 51 35.14 23.84 -18.21
C GLY A 51 35.47 22.41 -17.81
N ALA A 52 36.01 22.24 -16.60
CA ALA A 52 35.79 21.05 -15.82
C ALA A 52 34.30 21.05 -15.48
N ASP A 53 33.48 20.76 -16.49
CA ASP A 53 32.23 20.07 -16.27
C ASP A 53 32.68 18.71 -15.74
N LYS A 54 32.98 18.70 -14.44
CA LYS A 54 33.25 17.50 -13.66
C LYS A 54 32.19 16.53 -14.13
N THR A 55 32.56 15.37 -14.66
CA THR A 55 31.62 14.31 -15.04
C THR A 55 30.79 13.96 -13.81
N ARG A 56 29.71 14.72 -13.57
CA ARG A 56 28.85 14.54 -12.42
C ARG A 56 28.03 13.33 -12.75
N SER A 57 28.20 12.27 -11.96
CA SER A 57 27.40 11.07 -12.10
C SER A 57 25.92 11.46 -12.07
N SER A 58 25.26 11.27 -13.21
CA SER A 58 23.84 11.62 -13.37
C SER A 58 23.01 10.58 -12.63
N VAL A 59 22.32 11.03 -11.59
CA VAL A 59 21.39 10.22 -10.82
C VAL A 59 19.95 10.51 -11.25
N ARG A 60 19.15 9.46 -11.42
CA ARG A 60 17.72 9.63 -11.69
C ARG A 60 17.01 9.93 -10.38
N THR A 61 16.44 11.12 -10.27
CA THR A 61 15.57 11.50 -9.16
C THR A 61 14.11 11.49 -9.62
N ARG A 62 13.20 11.35 -8.65
CA ARG A 62 11.78 11.59 -8.85
C ARG A 62 11.26 12.39 -7.67
N THR A 63 10.63 13.52 -7.95
CA THR A 63 9.94 14.31 -6.92
C THR A 63 8.66 13.59 -6.53
N GLN A 64 8.46 13.34 -5.25
CA GLN A 64 7.21 12.82 -4.69
C GLN A 64 6.57 13.90 -3.84
N SER A 65 5.26 14.05 -3.98
CA SER A 65 4.41 14.87 -3.12
C SER A 65 3.55 13.97 -2.26
N ALA A 66 3.27 14.40 -1.03
CA ALA A 66 2.38 13.67 -0.14
C ALA A 66 0.95 13.71 -0.68
N GLU A 67 0.30 12.55 -0.67
CA GLU A 67 -1.12 12.39 -0.95
C GLU A 67 -1.73 11.53 0.15
N GLU A 68 -2.99 11.81 0.49
CA GLU A 68 -3.70 11.05 1.51
C GLU A 68 -4.07 9.66 0.96
N VAL A 69 -3.51 8.60 1.56
CA VAL A 69 -3.79 7.22 1.15
C VAL A 69 -4.80 6.59 2.11
N ARG A 70 -6.03 6.37 1.62
CA ARG A 70 -7.01 5.55 2.33
C ARG A 70 -6.80 4.07 2.03
N ARG A 71 -6.60 3.27 3.08
CA ARG A 71 -6.55 1.81 3.00
C ARG A 71 -7.95 1.24 3.21
N THR A 72 -8.47 0.56 2.20
CA THR A 72 -9.73 -0.19 2.30
C THR A 72 -9.44 -1.66 2.55
N ILE A 73 -10.14 -2.24 3.52
CA ILE A 73 -10.10 -3.68 3.80
C ILE A 73 -11.45 -4.25 3.37
N ILE A 74 -11.43 -5.25 2.50
CA ILE A 74 -12.64 -5.97 2.08
C ILE A 74 -12.77 -7.20 2.97
N VAL A 75 -13.84 -7.26 3.74
CA VAL A 75 -14.15 -8.40 4.61
C VAL A 75 -15.34 -9.16 4.03
N ASN A 76 -15.17 -10.46 3.82
CA ASN A 76 -16.23 -11.33 3.37
C ASN A 76 -16.94 -11.92 4.59
N GLY A 77 -18.27 -11.93 4.55
CA GLY A 77 -19.11 -12.51 5.60
C GLY A 77 -20.32 -13.20 5.00
N LYS A 78 -21.00 -14.01 5.82
CA LYS A 78 -22.29 -14.60 5.48
C LYS A 78 -23.36 -13.95 6.34
N THR A 79 -24.52 -13.71 5.77
CA THR A 79 -25.68 -13.24 6.54
C THR A 79 -26.20 -14.38 7.39
N ALA A 80 -26.39 -14.11 8.69
CA ALA A 80 -27.06 -15.01 9.61
C ALA A 80 -28.46 -14.46 9.95
N PRO A 81 -29.46 -15.32 10.17
CA PRO A 81 -30.75 -14.87 10.66
C PRO A 81 -30.58 -14.22 12.03
N ALA A 82 -31.30 -13.10 12.24
CA ALA A 82 -31.26 -12.41 13.54
C ALA A 82 -31.79 -13.30 14.67
N ARG A 83 -32.77 -14.16 14.36
CA ARG A 83 -33.47 -15.05 15.30
C ARG A 83 -33.95 -16.31 14.58
N ILE A 84 -33.85 -17.46 15.23
CA ILE A 84 -34.50 -18.70 14.82
C ILE A 84 -35.32 -19.17 16.02
N VAL A 85 -36.59 -19.49 15.78
CA VAL A 85 -37.51 -19.94 16.84
C VAL A 85 -38.25 -21.19 16.37
N GLU A 86 -38.44 -22.12 17.30
CA GLU A 86 -39.33 -23.26 17.13
C GLU A 86 -40.62 -22.97 17.89
N LEU A 87 -41.75 -23.09 17.21
CA LEU A 87 -43.06 -22.82 17.79
C LEU A 87 -43.74 -24.13 18.16
N SER A 88 -44.12 -24.24 19.43
CA SER A 88 -44.81 -25.41 19.97
C SER A 88 -46.13 -24.98 20.60
N ALA A 89 -47.11 -25.88 20.60
CA ALA A 89 -48.35 -25.66 21.32
C ALA A 89 -48.13 -25.82 22.83
N GLU A 90 -48.74 -24.95 23.62
CA GLU A 90 -48.71 -25.03 25.09
C GLU A 90 -49.61 -26.16 25.62
N THR A 91 -50.59 -26.58 24.84
CA THR A 91 -51.57 -27.61 25.25
C THR A 91 -51.78 -28.64 24.15
N ASP A 92 -52.13 -29.85 24.55
CA ASP A 92 -52.47 -30.92 23.62
C ASP A 92 -53.83 -30.68 22.94
N GLY A 93 -53.91 -31.00 21.65
CA GLY A 93 -55.14 -30.85 20.88
C GLY A 93 -54.99 -31.35 19.45
N ARG A 94 -56.12 -31.62 18.81
CA ARG A 94 -56.14 -31.90 17.36
C ARG A 94 -56.02 -30.58 16.61
N VAL A 95 -55.19 -30.53 15.57
CA VAL A 95 -55.12 -29.37 14.67
C VAL A 95 -56.39 -29.32 13.82
N VAL A 96 -57.14 -28.21 13.90
CA VAL A 96 -58.34 -27.98 13.09
C VAL A 96 -58.09 -27.03 11.92
N ARG A 97 -57.05 -26.19 12.02
CA ARG A 97 -56.66 -25.28 10.94
C ARG A 97 -55.21 -24.88 11.04
N ILE A 98 -54.58 -24.69 9.88
CA ILE A 98 -53.30 -24.00 9.72
C ILE A 98 -53.61 -22.61 9.17
N GLY A 99 -53.14 -21.57 9.85
CA GLY A 99 -53.50 -20.17 9.55
C GLY A 99 -52.48 -19.42 8.69
N ALA A 100 -51.26 -19.94 8.53
CA ALA A 100 -50.23 -19.35 7.68
C ALA A 100 -49.70 -20.39 6.68
N GLU A 101 -49.46 -19.94 5.45
CA GLU A 101 -48.84 -20.77 4.42
C GLU A 101 -47.32 -20.85 4.60
N ARG A 102 -46.72 -21.90 4.05
CA ARG A 102 -45.28 -22.10 4.14
C ARG A 102 -44.54 -20.97 3.41
N GLY A 103 -43.63 -20.30 4.11
CA GLY A 103 -42.84 -19.20 3.58
C GLY A 103 -43.52 -17.83 3.67
N ALA A 104 -44.74 -17.76 4.20
CA ALA A 104 -45.41 -16.49 4.43
C ALA A 104 -44.71 -15.68 5.55
N ASN A 105 -44.67 -14.36 5.39
CA ASN A 105 -44.33 -13.44 6.47
C ASN A 105 -45.52 -13.31 7.42
N VAL A 106 -45.24 -13.31 8.73
CA VAL A 106 -46.26 -13.26 9.77
C VAL A 106 -45.92 -12.18 10.79
N ASP A 107 -46.94 -11.42 11.20
CA ASP A 107 -46.82 -10.41 12.24
C ASP A 107 -47.13 -10.97 13.62
N ARG A 108 -46.79 -10.21 14.66
CA ARG A 108 -47.12 -10.56 16.05
C ARG A 108 -48.64 -10.73 16.21
N GLY A 109 -49.03 -11.85 16.82
CA GLY A 109 -50.45 -12.17 17.06
C GLY A 109 -51.12 -12.92 15.91
N THR A 110 -50.42 -13.14 14.79
CA THR A 110 -50.94 -13.94 13.67
C THR A 110 -51.14 -15.39 14.13
N VAL A 111 -52.32 -15.94 13.85
CA VAL A 111 -52.66 -17.33 14.18
C VAL A 111 -51.94 -18.27 13.21
N ILE A 112 -50.97 -19.03 13.72
CA ILE A 112 -50.23 -20.02 12.91
C ILE A 112 -50.99 -21.35 12.83
N VAL A 113 -51.52 -21.82 13.96
CA VAL A 113 -52.30 -23.07 14.06
C VAL A 113 -53.47 -22.84 15.01
N ARG A 114 -54.63 -23.42 14.70
CA ARG A 114 -55.76 -23.51 15.64
C ARG A 114 -55.96 -24.96 16.06
N LEU A 115 -55.98 -25.17 17.37
CA LEU A 115 -56.29 -26.43 18.00
C LEU A 115 -57.80 -26.52 18.28
N ASP A 116 -58.31 -27.74 18.31
CA ASP A 116 -59.67 -28.05 18.73
C ASP A 116 -59.87 -27.68 20.21
N GLU A 117 -60.91 -26.89 20.49
CA GLU A 117 -61.25 -26.45 21.83
C GLU A 117 -61.88 -27.57 22.67
N ARG A 118 -62.44 -28.63 22.05
CA ARG A 118 -63.09 -29.76 22.74
C ARG A 118 -64.00 -29.27 23.88
N ASP A 119 -63.92 -29.90 25.06
CA ASP A 119 -64.73 -29.57 26.24
C ASP A 119 -64.19 -28.39 27.06
N ARG A 120 -63.19 -27.65 26.59
CA ARG A 120 -62.56 -26.56 27.35
C ARG A 120 -63.57 -25.47 27.72
N SER A 121 -64.48 -25.15 26.81
CA SER A 121 -65.56 -24.19 27.05
C SER A 121 -66.52 -24.66 28.16
N ALA A 122 -66.89 -25.94 28.15
CA ALA A 122 -67.75 -26.53 29.19
C ALA A 122 -67.05 -26.52 30.57
N ARG A 123 -65.79 -26.92 30.64
CA ARG A 123 -64.99 -26.88 31.88
C ARG A 123 -64.81 -25.46 32.41
N LEU A 124 -64.61 -24.50 31.51
CA LEU A 124 -64.53 -23.08 31.87
C LEU A 124 -65.84 -22.58 32.46
N ALA A 125 -66.98 -22.94 31.86
CA ALA A 125 -68.30 -22.58 32.37
C ALA A 125 -68.57 -23.20 33.76
N GLU A 126 -68.23 -24.48 33.94
CA GLU A 126 -68.34 -25.18 35.23
C GLU A 126 -67.48 -24.52 36.32
N ALA A 127 -66.22 -24.20 35.99
CA ALA A 127 -65.30 -23.52 36.91
C ALA A 127 -65.83 -22.13 37.29
N GLN A 128 -66.34 -21.36 36.33
CA GLN A 128 -66.94 -20.05 36.59
C GLN A 128 -68.19 -20.15 37.47
N ALA A 129 -69.06 -21.13 37.24
CA ALA A 129 -70.23 -21.37 38.08
C ALA A 129 -69.82 -21.72 39.52
N THR A 130 -68.78 -22.54 39.67
CA THR A 130 -68.22 -22.90 40.98
C THR A 130 -67.68 -21.67 41.71
N VAL A 131 -66.91 -20.82 41.01
CA VAL A 131 -66.38 -19.57 41.59
C VAL A 131 -67.53 -18.67 42.06
N LYS A 132 -68.55 -18.46 41.21
CA LYS A 132 -69.71 -17.64 41.54
C LYS A 132 -70.47 -18.18 42.76
N GLN A 133 -70.66 -19.49 42.85
CA GLN A 133 -71.29 -20.11 44.02
C GLN A 133 -70.49 -19.81 45.30
N ARG A 134 -69.17 -19.98 45.27
CA ARG A 134 -68.30 -19.73 46.43
C ARG A 134 -68.28 -18.26 46.83
N GLU A 135 -68.32 -17.34 45.88
CA GLU A 135 -68.40 -15.90 46.16
C GLU A 135 -69.68 -15.54 46.90
N VAL A 136 -70.83 -16.09 46.47
CA VAL A 136 -72.12 -15.88 47.14
C VAL A 136 -72.10 -16.48 48.55
N GLU A 137 -71.58 -17.71 48.71
CA GLU A 137 -71.42 -18.35 50.02
C GLU A 137 -70.51 -17.53 50.96
N PHE A 138 -69.42 -16.97 50.44
CA PHE A 138 -68.51 -16.12 51.21
C PHE A 138 -69.17 -14.81 51.65
N GLN A 139 -69.83 -14.10 50.74
CA GLN A 139 -70.54 -12.85 51.05
C GLN A 139 -71.62 -13.07 52.11
N ALA A 140 -72.38 -14.16 52.00
CA ALA A 140 -73.39 -14.52 52.99
C ALA A 140 -72.77 -14.75 54.38
N ARG A 141 -71.61 -15.42 54.45
CA ARG A 141 -70.88 -15.64 55.71
C ARG A 141 -70.32 -14.35 56.31
N ASP A 142 -69.87 -13.42 55.48
CA ASP A 142 -69.34 -12.13 55.92
C ASP A 142 -70.44 -11.25 56.53
N GLN A 143 -71.61 -11.19 55.88
CA GLN A 143 -72.78 -10.43 56.37
C GLN A 143 -73.34 -10.95 57.70
N LEU A 144 -73.21 -12.25 58.00
CA LEU A 144 -73.67 -12.85 59.26
C LEU A 144 -72.72 -12.62 60.44
N LYS A 145 -71.51 -12.11 60.19
CA LYS A 145 -70.48 -11.92 61.22
C LYS A 145 -70.51 -10.53 61.87
N THR A 146 -71.37 -9.63 61.35
CA THR A 146 -71.65 -8.28 61.87
C THR A 146 -73.01 -8.28 62.54
#